data_AF-A0A7T5VED5-F1
#
_entry.id   AF-A0A7T5VED5-F1
#
_cell.length_a   1.000
_cell.length_b   1.000
_cell.length_c   1.000
_cell.angle_alpha   90.00
_cell.angle_beta   90.00
_cell.angle_gamma   90.00
#
_symmetry.space_group_name_H-M   'P 1'
#
loop_
_entity.id
_entity.type
_entity.pdbx_description
1 polymer ?
#
loop_
_entity_poly.entity_id
_entity_poly.type
_entity_poly.pdbx_seq_one_letter_code
_entity_poly.pdbx_strand_id
1 'polypeptide(L)' 'MLNDDILVGMKEICCFLRVSRRVVNRWMKEYPDMPIVKDGQRMAVAGDLAEWQRRHIKRRTVSR' A
#
# COMPACT_ATOMS: atom_id res chain seq x y z
N MET A 1 15.34 4.59 -15.62
CA MET A 1 14.68 4.06 -14.41
C MET A 1 13.99 5.24 -13.75
N LEU A 2 12.67 5.30 -13.80
CA LEU A 2 11.90 6.36 -13.16
C LEU A 2 11.93 6.11 -11.64
N ASN A 3 12.81 6.82 -10.93
CA ASN A 3 12.75 6.94 -9.47
C ASN A 3 11.58 7.86 -9.14
N ASP A 4 10.38 7.31 -9.16
CA ASP A 4 9.18 7.97 -8.65
C ASP A 4 9.08 7.73 -7.14
N ASP A 5 9.91 8.44 -6.37
CA ASP A 5 9.78 8.62 -4.91
C ASP A 5 8.58 9.53 -4.58
N ILE A 6 7.43 9.28 -5.23
CA ILE A 6 6.21 10.02 -4.95
C ILE A 6 5.66 9.53 -3.62
N LEU A 7 5.79 10.38 -2.61
CA LEU A 7 5.09 10.22 -1.33
C LEU A 7 3.60 10.48 -1.54
N VAL A 8 2.80 9.47 -1.28
CA VAL A 8 1.34 9.50 -1.41
C VAL A 8 0.69 9.43 -0.04
N GLY A 9 -0.32 10.26 0.17
CA GLY A 9 -1.09 10.29 1.41
C GLY A 9 -2.12 9.17 1.51
N MET A 10 -2.77 9.06 2.68
CA MET A 10 -3.80 8.04 2.95
C MET A 10 -4.92 7.97 1.89
N LYS A 11 -5.30 9.11 1.31
CA LYS A 11 -6.37 9.16 0.29
C LYS A 11 -5.91 8.49 -1.00
N GLU A 12 -4.74 8.86 -1.51
CA GLU A 12 -4.10 8.24 -2.68
C GLU A 12 -3.81 6.75 -2.45
N ILE A 13 -3.34 6.36 -1.26
CA ILE A 13 -3.14 4.95 -0.89
C ILE A 13 -4.46 4.16 -1.02
N CYS A 14 -5.57 4.70 -0.49
CA CYS A 14 -6.88 4.07 -0.61
C CYS A 14 -7.32 3.95 -2.07
N CYS A 15 -7.12 5.00 -2.88
CA CYS A 15 -7.44 5.00 -4.30
C CYS A 15 -6.61 3.97 -5.09
N PHE A 16 -5.30 3.92 -4.83
CA PHE A 16 -4.37 3.01 -5.48
C PHE A 16 -4.70 1.55 -5.19
N LEU A 17 -4.93 1.24 -3.91
CA LEU A 17 -5.30 -0.10 -3.47
C LEU A 17 -6.77 -0.45 -3.76
N ARG A 18 -7.59 0.52 -4.18
CA ARG A 18 -9.04 0.40 -4.39
C ARG A 18 -9.79 -0.17 -3.19
N VAL A 19 -9.39 0.25 -1.99
CA VAL A 19 -10.01 -0.19 -0.74
C VAL A 19 -10.34 1.01 0.15
N SER A 20 -11.25 0.80 1.10
CA SER A 20 -11.59 1.85 2.07
C SER A 20 -10.46 2.08 3.07
N ARG A 21 -10.43 3.28 3.66
CA ARG A 21 -9.51 3.64 4.76
C ARG A 21 -9.55 2.63 5.92
N ARG A 22 -10.72 2.02 6.20
CA ARG A 22 -10.87 0.98 7.23
C ARG A 22 -10.10 -0.28 6.89
N VAL A 23 -10.12 -0.70 5.62
CA VAL A 23 -9.36 -1.87 5.14
C VAL A 23 -7.86 -1.59 5.19
N VAL A 24 -7.42 -0.41 4.75
CA VAL A 24 -6.00 -0.04 4.87
C VAL A 24 -5.55 -0.05 6.33
N ASN A 25 -6.33 0.52 7.26
CA ASN A 25 -6.00 0.47 8.69
C ASN A 25 -5.94 -0.96 9.25
N ARG A 26 -6.75 -1.87 8.72
CA ARG A 26 -6.71 -3.29 9.07
C ARG A 26 -5.43 -3.94 8.53
N TRP A 27 -5.12 -3.71 7.25
CA TRP A 27 -3.89 -4.22 6.62
C TRP A 27 -2.63 -3.69 7.29
N MET A 28 -2.61 -2.44 7.73
CA MET A 28 -1.49 -1.90 8.52
C MET A 28 -1.24 -2.64 9.86
N LYS A 29 -2.22 -3.40 10.36
CA LYS A 29 -2.07 -4.27 11.55
C LYS A 29 -1.74 -5.71 11.15
N GLU A 30 -2.34 -6.20 10.07
CA GLU A 30 -2.14 -7.57 9.57
C GLU A 30 -0.79 -7.75 8.85
N TYR A 31 -0.29 -6.70 8.21
CA TYR A 31 0.93 -6.67 7.39
C TYR A 31 1.87 -5.58 7.94
N PRO A 32 2.71 -5.92 8.93
CA PRO A 32 3.69 -4.97 9.48
C PRO A 32 4.75 -4.55 8.46
N ASP A 33 4.92 -5.31 7.38
CA ASP A 33 5.79 -5.03 6.23
C ASP A 33 5.17 -4.06 5.20
N MET A 34 3.92 -3.63 5.40
CA MET A 34 3.26 -2.68 4.50
C MET A 34 4.04 -1.34 4.49
N PRO A 35 4.40 -0.79 3.32
CA PRO A 35 5.28 0.37 3.20
C PRO A 35 4.55 1.69 3.49
N ILE A 36 3.97 1.80 4.69
CA ILE A 36 3.32 3.01 5.19
C ILE A 36 4.17 3.55 6.35
N VAL A 37 4.83 4.68 6.11
CA VAL A 37 5.57 5.44 7.11
C VAL A 37 4.57 6.10 8.08
N LYS A 38 4.91 6.08 9.37
CA LYS A 38 4.11 6.67 10.47
C LYS A 38 4.90 7.77 11.18
N ASP A 39 5.31 8.81 10.45
CA ASP A 39 5.99 9.96 11.04
C ASP A 39 4.99 11.10 11.31
N GLY A 40 3.99 10.82 12.16
CA GLY A 40 2.84 11.70 12.39
C GLY A 40 1.84 11.82 11.21
N GLN A 41 2.26 11.47 9.99
CA GLN A 41 1.43 11.37 8.79
C GLN A 41 1.50 9.95 8.22
N ARG A 42 0.38 9.44 7.71
CA ARG A 42 0.31 8.12 7.04
C ARG A 42 0.58 8.32 5.56
N MET A 43 1.83 8.07 5.17
CA MET A 43 2.31 8.22 3.80
C MET A 43 2.99 6.94 3.33
N ALA A 44 3.00 6.71 2.02
CA ALA A 44 3.70 5.60 1.39
C ALA A 44 4.46 6.12 0.18
N VAL A 45 5.56 5.46 -0.18
CA VAL A 45 6.16 5.65 -1.51
C VAL A 45 5.33 4.85 -2.50
N ALA A 46 4.89 5.48 -3.58
CA ALA A 46 4.01 4.83 -4.57
C ALA A 46 4.66 3.57 -5.18
N GLY A 47 5.97 3.61 -5.45
CA GLY A 47 6.75 2.46 -5.94
C GLY A 47 6.72 1.27 -4.98
N ASP A 48 7.05 1.50 -3.71
CA ASP A 48 7.04 0.46 -2.67
C ASP A 48 5.64 -0.12 -2.48
N LEU A 49 4.62 0.74 -2.49
CA LEU A 49 3.22 0.32 -2.35
C LEU A 49 2.79 -0.56 -3.53
N ALA A 50 3.20 -0.22 -4.75
CA ALA A 50 2.94 -1.02 -5.94
C ALA A 50 3.65 -2.37 -5.87
N GLU A 51 4.90 -2.41 -5.41
CA GLU A 51 5.65 -3.65 -5.26
C GLU A 51 5.04 -4.55 -4.18
N TRP A 52 4.73 -3.99 -3.00
CA TRP A 52 4.04 -4.69 -1.93
C TRP A 52 2.70 -5.27 -2.43
N GLN A 53 1.91 -4.48 -3.16
CA GLN A 53 0.66 -4.93 -3.76
C GLN A 53 0.88 -6.11 -4.72
N ARG A 54 1.90 -6.06 -5.59
CA ARG A 54 2.19 -7.17 -6.51
C ARG A 54 2.54 -8.47 -5.77
N ARG A 55 3.33 -8.37 -4.70
CA ARG A 55 3.74 -9.53 -3.87
C ARG A 55 2.55 -10.18 -3.16
N HIS A 56 1.63 -9.37 -2.64
CA HIS A 56 0.50 -9.84 -1.82
C HIS A 56 -0.77 -10.15 -2.62
N ILE A 57 -1.04 -9.45 -3.73
CA ILE A 57 -2.23 -9.69 -4.59
C ILE A 57 -2.04 -10.88 -5.53
N LYS A 58 -0.83 -11.15 -6.08
CA LYS A 58 -0.59 -12.35 -6.91
C LYS A 58 -0.95 -13.64 -6.18
N ARG A 59 -0.84 -13.67 -4.84
CA ARG A 59 -1.22 -14.83 -4.02
C ARG A 59 -2.73 -15.09 -3.96
N ARG A 60 -3.60 -14.15 -4.32
CA ARG A 60 -5.07 -14.33 -4.29
C ARG A 60 -5.69 -14.67 -5.65
N THR A 61 -4.97 -14.47 -6.76
CA THR A 61 -5.53 -14.66 -8.12
C THR A 61 -5.25 -16.04 -8.71
N VAL A 62 -4.32 -16.83 -8.15
CA VAL A 62 -4.03 -18.21 -8.61
C VAL A 62 -4.81 -19.25 -7.78
N SER A 63 -6.11 -19.02 -7.65
CA SER A 63 -7.07 -20.03 -7.18
C SER A 63 -8.36 -19.82 -7.94
N ARG A 64 -8.30 -20.08 -9.25
CA ARG A 64 -9.48 -20.25 -10.08
C ARG A 64 -9.22 -21.36 -11.08
#